data_AF-A0A3N5S7K3-F1
#
_entry.id   AF-A0A3N5S7K3-F1
#
_cell.length_a   1.000
_cell.length_b   1.000
_cell.length_c   1.000
_cell.angle_alpha   90.00
_cell.angle_beta   90.00
_cell.angle_gamma   90.00
#
_symmetry.space_group_name_H-M   'P 1'
#
loop_
_entity.id
_entity.type
_entity.pdbx_description
1 polymer ?
#
loop_
_entity_poly.entity_id
_entity_poly.type
_entity_poly.pdbx_seq_one_letter_code
_entity_poly.pdbx_strand_id
1 'polypeptide(L)' 'MEDPNTFTGTPVITSFVIRFIHSGTGEAAVNSPYRGSILNVQTNQEMTFSRWEDAVVFISKFVPIVDEKEG' A
#
# COMPACT_ATOMS: atom_id res chain seq x y z
N MET A 1 25.18 -34.38 3.83
CA MET A 1 24.45 -34.09 5.08
C MET A 1 24.08 -32.63 4.96
N GLU A 2 22.87 -32.33 4.50
CA GLU A 2 22.42 -30.94 4.32
C GLU A 2 21.85 -30.42 5.65
N ASP A 3 22.19 -29.19 6.01
CA ASP A 3 21.77 -28.56 7.26
C ASP A 3 20.25 -28.32 7.24
N PRO A 4 19.49 -28.80 8.25
CA PRO A 4 18.02 -28.76 8.25
C PRO A 4 17.43 -27.36 8.45
N ASN A 5 18.26 -26.30 8.53
CA ASN A 5 17.82 -24.95 8.87
C ASN A 5 18.17 -23.88 7.82
N THR A 6 18.51 -24.29 6.60
CA THR A 6 18.82 -23.36 5.51
C THR A 6 17.52 -22.91 4.83
N PHE A 7 16.93 -21.81 5.27
CA PHE A 7 15.86 -21.14 4.51
C PHE A 7 16.52 -20.47 3.29
N THR A 8 16.55 -21.16 2.15
CA THR A 8 17.30 -20.78 0.93
C THR A 8 16.62 -19.71 0.08
N GLY A 9 15.56 -19.05 0.55
CA GLY A 9 14.87 -18.00 -0.17
C GLY A 9 15.32 -16.60 0.27
N THR A 10 15.84 -15.79 -0.65
CA THR A 10 15.92 -14.34 -0.44
C THR A 10 14.52 -13.81 -0.10
N PRO A 11 14.35 -13.00 0.96
CA PRO A 11 13.04 -12.47 1.30
C PRO A 11 12.46 -11.68 0.11
N VAL A 12 11.24 -12.01 -0.29
CA VAL A 12 10.51 -11.27 -1.32
C VAL A 12 9.91 -10.03 -0.67
N ILE A 13 10.52 -8.88 -0.91
CA ILE A 13 10.04 -7.58 -0.39
C ILE A 13 9.17 -6.92 -1.45
N THR A 14 7.95 -6.55 -1.07
CA THR A 14 7.07 -5.67 -1.86
C THR A 14 6.92 -4.34 -1.12
N SER A 15 7.05 -3.23 -1.85
CA SER A 15 7.10 -1.89 -1.27
C SER A 15 6.16 -0.96 -2.02
N PHE A 16 5.47 -0.11 -1.25
CA PHE A 16 4.55 0.88 -1.78
C PHE A 16 4.90 2.26 -1.26
N VAL A 17 4.79 3.26 -2.12
CA VAL A 17 4.82 4.67 -1.73
C VAL A 17 3.40 5.19 -1.83
N ILE A 18 2.88 5.73 -0.73
CA ILE A 18 1.54 6.32 -0.68
C ILE A 18 1.70 7.82 -0.41
N ARG A 19 1.15 8.63 -1.32
CA ARG A 19 1.15 10.08 -1.20
C ARG A 19 -0.24 10.56 -0.86
N PHE A 20 -0.33 11.41 0.16
CA PHE A 20 -1.55 12.11 0.53
C PHE A 20 -1.50 13.57 0.06
N ILE A 21 -2.43 13.98 -0.80
CA ILE A 21 -2.58 15.35 -1.30
C ILE A 21 -3.83 15.96 -0.68
N HIS A 22 -3.63 17.00 0.12
CA HIS A 22 -4.70 17.83 0.66
C HIS A 22 -4.69 19.18 -0.07
N SER A 23 -5.78 19.52 -0.74
CA SER A 23 -5.92 20.76 -1.51
C SER A 23 -6.37 21.94 -0.64
N GLY A 24 -5.82 22.10 0.56
CA GLY A 24 -6.20 23.18 1.47
C GLY A 24 -5.08 23.59 2.41
N THR A 25 -5.00 24.88 2.73
CA THR A 25 -4.17 25.42 3.80
C THR A 25 -5.07 25.88 4.94
N GLY A 26 -4.73 25.57 6.19
CA GLY A 26 -5.52 25.96 7.37
C GLY A 26 -6.86 25.23 7.51
N GLU A 27 -7.87 25.91 8.07
CA GLU A 27 -9.20 25.33 8.39
C GLU A 27 -9.97 24.81 7.15
N ALA A 28 -9.67 25.33 5.95
CA ALA A 28 -10.24 24.86 4.69
C ALA A 28 -9.78 23.44 4.29
N ALA A 29 -8.71 22.91 4.90
CA ALA A 29 -8.23 21.55 4.66
C ALA A 29 -9.14 20.47 5.26
N VAL A 30 -9.89 20.79 6.32
CA VAL A 30 -10.74 19.83 7.05
C VAL A 30 -11.90 19.32 6.19
N ASN A 31 -12.35 20.12 5.22
CA ASN A 31 -13.48 19.81 4.35
C ASN A 31 -13.07 19.55 2.89
N SER A 32 -11.78 19.59 2.57
CA SER A 32 -11.31 19.40 1.19
C SER A 32 -11.22 17.91 0.88
N PRO A 33 -11.82 17.42 -0.22
CA PRO A 33 -11.79 16.01 -0.54
C PRO A 33 -10.33 15.58 -0.79
N TYR A 34 -9.88 14.64 0.02
CA TYR A 34 -8.56 14.06 -0.09
C TYR A 34 -8.31 13.46 -1.49
N ARG A 35 -7.07 13.58 -1.98
CA ARG A 35 -6.57 12.92 -3.19
C ARG A 35 -5.29 12.18 -2.86
N GLY A 36 -5.19 10.94 -3.26
CA GLY A 36 -4.04 10.09 -3.03
C GLY A 36 -3.42 9.58 -4.32
N SER A 37 -2.15 9.17 -4.23
CA SER A 37 -1.57 8.24 -5.18
C SER A 37 -0.80 7.14 -4.47
N ILE A 38 -0.81 5.95 -5.05
CA ILE A 38 -0.05 4.79 -4.59
C ILE A 38 0.79 4.26 -5.74
N LEU A 39 2.08 4.05 -5.48
CA LEU A 39 3.06 3.50 -6.41
C LEU A 39 3.61 2.18 -5.84
N ASN A 40 3.54 1.10 -6.61
CA ASN A 40 4.34 -0.10 -6.37
C ASN A 40 5.77 0.12 -6.86
N VAL A 41 6.75 0.07 -5.96
CA VAL A 41 8.16 0.37 -6.27
C VAL A 41 8.78 -0.68 -7.20
N GLN A 42 8.35 -1.94 -7.10
CA GLN A 42 8.88 -3.04 -7.88
C GLN A 42 8.35 -3.06 -9.32
N THR A 43 7.06 -2.76 -9.52
CA THR A 43 6.42 -2.80 -10.85
C THR A 43 6.31 -1.45 -11.52
N ASN A 44 6.60 -0.36 -10.79
CA ASN A 44 6.39 1.01 -11.21
C ASN A 44 4.92 1.30 -11.63
N GLN A 45 3.97 0.51 -11.13
CA GLN A 45 2.54 0.72 -11.34
C GLN A 45 2.04 1.75 -10.34
N GLU A 46 1.40 2.80 -10.85
CA GLU A 46 0.82 3.87 -10.05
C GLU A 46 -0.71 3.92 -10.22
N MET A 47 -1.41 4.29 -9.15
CA MET A 47 -2.84 4.54 -9.16
C MET A 47 -3.17 5.75 -8.30
N THR A 48 -4.04 6.64 -8.80
CA THR A 48 -4.64 7.70 -7.99
C THR A 48 -5.89 7.19 -7.29
N PHE A 49 -6.17 7.68 -6.08
CA PHE A 49 -7.35 7.30 -5.31
C PHE A 49 -7.96 8.49 -4.58
N SER A 50 -9.25 8.43 -4.30
CA SER A 50 -9.96 9.40 -3.44
C SER A 50 -10.45 8.77 -2.14
N ARG A 51 -10.42 7.43 -2.05
CA ARG A 51 -10.81 6.65 -0.87
C ARG A 51 -9.71 5.65 -0.53
N TRP A 52 -9.48 5.42 0.76
CA TRP A 52 -8.41 4.53 1.21
C TRP A 52 -8.63 3.08 0.76
N GLU A 53 -9.89 2.65 0.69
CA GLU A 53 -10.29 1.31 0.27
C GLU A 53 -9.79 0.98 -1.14
N ASP A 54 -9.75 1.97 -2.02
CA ASP A 54 -9.23 1.78 -3.38
C ASP A 54 -7.71 1.49 -3.34
N ALA A 55 -6.95 2.16 -2.48
CA ALA A 55 -5.52 1.89 -2.27
C ALA A 55 -5.28 0.49 -1.68
N VAL A 56 -6.12 0.04 -0.76
CA VAL A 56 -6.06 -1.33 -0.20
C VAL A 56 -6.31 -2.38 -1.29
N VAL A 57 -7.31 -2.18 -2.15
CA VAL A 57 -7.58 -3.06 -3.31
C VAL A 57 -6.41 -3.06 -4.31
N PHE A 58 -5.67 -1.97 -4.43
CA PHE A 58 -4.44 -1.95 -5.23
C PHE A 58 -3.34 -2.79 -4.59
N ILE A 59 -3.10 -2.64 -3.29
CA ILE A 59 -2.08 -3.39 -2.54
C ILE A 59 -2.40 -4.90 -2.57
N SER A 60 -3.68 -5.28 -2.46
CA SER A 60 -4.11 -6.68 -2.43
C SER A 60 -3.81 -7.46 -3.71
N LYS A 61 -3.46 -6.78 -4.81
CA LYS A 61 -3.01 -7.42 -6.07
C LYS A 61 -1.59 -7.99 -5.98
N PHE A 62 -0.79 -7.52 -5.02
CA PHE A 62 0.62 -7.90 -4.90
C PHE A 62 0.93 -8.60 -3.57
N VAL A 63 0.18 -8.29 -2.51
CA VAL A 63 0.32 -8.94 -1.21
C VAL A 63 -1.05 -9.40 -0.72
N PRO A 64 -1.16 -10.63 -0.16
CA PRO A 64 -2.41 -11.09 0.42
C PRO A 64 -2.71 -10.28 1.68
N ILE A 65 -3.80 -9.52 1.66
CA ILE A 65 -4.33 -8.82 2.83
C ILE A 65 -5.45 -9.68 3.37
N VAL A 66 -5.23 -10.33 4.52
CA VAL A 66 -6.28 -10.98 5.30
C VAL A 66 -6.82 -9.94 6.27
N ASP A 67 -8.11 -9.63 6.20
CA ASP A 67 -8.75 -8.79 7.20
C ASP A 67 -8.68 -9.51 8.55
N GLU A 68 -7.98 -8.95 9.54
CA GLU A 68 -7.90 -9.49 10.91
C GLU A 68 -9.21 -9.32 11.70
N LYS A 69 -10.35 -9.12 11.02
CA LYS A 69 -11.67 -8.99 11.64
C LYS A 69 -12.46 -10.29 11.62
N GLU A 70 -11.89 -11.38 12.10
CA GLU A 70 -12.66 -12.50 12.66
C GLU A 70 -11.91 -13.06 13.88
N GLY A 71 -12.28 -12.52 15.06
CA GLY A 71 -11.85 -12.94 16.38
C GLY A 71 -12.70 -12.28 17.46
#